data_AF-A0A7K6XAS0-F1
#
_entry.id   AF-A0A7K6XAS0-F1
#
_cell.length_a   1.000
_cell.length_b   1.000
_cell.length_c   1.000
_cell.angle_alpha   90.00
_cell.angle_beta   90.00
_cell.angle_gamma   90.00
#
_symmetry.space_group_name_H-M   'P 1'
#
loop_
_entity.id
_entity.type
_entity.pdbx_description
1 polymer ?
#
loop_
_entity_poly.entity_id
_entity_poly.type
_entity_poly.pdbx_seq_one_letter_code
_entity_poly.pdbx_strand_id
1 'polypeptide(L)'
;MAYFVLFLGLCFVLGGLVVAYNPSLCSGEVGLVLASIAVCGWLLSLGVSFMSLVLFMVYLGGMSVDYVYSLSLVADPFRRLGGIGC
;
A
#
# COMPACT_ATOMS: atom_id res chain seq x y z
N MET A 1 12.57 16.76 15.18
CA MET A 1 11.29 16.03 15.35
C MET A 1 10.27 16.42 14.29
N ALA A 2 9.90 17.70 14.15
CA ALA A 2 8.88 18.13 13.17
C ALA A 2 9.19 17.75 11.70
N TYR A 3 10.45 17.87 11.26
CA TYR A 3 10.83 17.51 9.88
C TYR A 3 10.63 16.02 9.55
N PHE A 4 10.84 15.14 10.52
CA PHE A 4 10.67 13.70 10.34
C PHE A 4 9.19 13.35 10.16
N VAL A 5 8.33 13.96 10.98
CA VAL A 5 6.87 13.82 10.89
C VAL A 5 6.35 14.39 9.57
N LEU A 6 6.83 15.57 9.15
CA LEU A 6 6.46 16.16 7.86
C LEU A 6 6.90 15.30 6.67
N PHE A 7 8.10 14.73 6.70
CA PHE A 7 8.58 13.83 5.67
C PHE A 7 7.71 12.57 5.55
N LEU A 8 7.36 11.95 6.68
CA LEU A 8 6.44 10.81 6.72
C LEU A 8 5.04 11.19 6.18
N GLY A 9 4.53 12.37 6.52
CA GLY A 9 3.28 12.89 5.96
C GLY A 9 3.33 13.07 4.44
N LEU A 10 4.45 13.58 3.93
CA LEU A 10 4.65 13.74 2.49
C LEU A 10 4.66 12.38 1.79
N CYS A 11 5.35 11.39 2.35
CA CYS A 11 5.33 10.01 1.84
C CYS A 11 3.92 9.40 1.86
N PHE A 12 3.13 9.67 2.90
CA PHE A 12 1.74 9.21 2.97
C PHE A 12 0.87 9.83 1.86
N VAL A 13 0.96 11.15 1.66
CA VAL A 13 0.22 11.86 0.61
C VAL A 13 0.64 11.37 -0.78
N LEU A 14 1.94 11.20 -1.03
CA LEU A 14 2.45 10.66 -2.29
C LEU A 14 1.99 9.22 -2.53
N GLY A 15 1.99 8.37 -1.50
CA GLY A 15 1.47 7.00 -1.58
C GLY A 15 -0.01 6.97 -1.95
N GLY A 16 -0.84 7.81 -1.33
CA GLY A 16 -2.25 7.96 -1.69
C GLY A 16 -2.47 8.56 -3.08
N LEU A 17 -1.62 9.50 -3.50
CA LEU A 17 -1.70 10.13 -4.80
C LEU A 17 -1.38 9.14 -5.94
N VAL A 18 -0.42 8.23 -5.72
CA VAL A 18 -0.10 7.14 -6.65
C VAL A 18 -1.31 6.22 -6.87
N VAL A 19 -2.05 5.89 -5.80
CA VAL A 19 -3.29 5.10 -5.89
C VAL A 19 -4.39 5.85 -6.67
N ALA A 20 -4.48 7.18 -6.49
CA ALA A 20 -5.53 7.99 -7.11
C ALA A 20 -5.29 8.32 -8.60
N TYR A 21 -4.03 8.48 -9.02
CA TYR A 21 -3.71 8.99 -10.37
C TYR A 21 -3.91 7.94 -11.48
N ASN A 22 -3.60 6.68 -11.19
CA ASN A 22 -3.81 5.56 -12.10
C ASN A 22 -4.03 4.29 -11.26
N PRO A 23 -5.28 3.79 -11.16
CA PRO A 23 -5.59 2.57 -10.43
C PRO A 23 -5.21 1.33 -11.25
N SER A 24 -3.99 1.32 -11.82
CA SER A 24 -3.44 0.08 -12.37
C SER A 24 -3.11 -0.84 -11.21
N LEU A 25 -3.39 -2.13 -11.38
CA LEU A 25 -3.19 -3.12 -10.33
C LEU A 25 -1.77 -2.97 -9.74
N CYS A 26 -0.72 -3.05 -10.57
CA CYS A 26 0.68 -3.07 -10.10
C CYS A 26 1.08 -1.80 -9.32
N SER A 27 0.50 -0.63 -9.63
CA SER A 27 0.85 0.64 -8.96
C SER A 27 0.10 0.86 -7.65
N GLY A 28 -1.11 0.31 -7.52
CA GLY A 28 -1.96 0.48 -6.34
C GLY A 28 -1.36 -0.12 -5.06
N GLU A 29 -0.91 -1.37 -5.13
CA GLU A 29 -0.23 -2.03 -3.99
C GLU A 29 1.03 -1.28 -3.55
N VAL A 30 1.83 -0.81 -4.51
CA VAL A 30 3.09 -0.12 -4.21
C VAL A 30 2.81 1.18 -3.46
N GLY A 31 1.77 1.93 -3.87
CA GLY A 31 1.29 3.11 -3.15
C GLY A 31 0.78 2.79 -1.74
N LEU A 32 0.09 1.66 -1.57
CA LEU A 32 -0.46 1.22 -0.29
C LEU A 32 0.61 0.82 0.71
N VAL A 33 1.64 0.08 0.27
CA VAL A 33 2.79 -0.31 1.09
C VAL A 33 3.55 0.94 1.57
N LEU A 34 3.80 1.90 0.68
CA LEU A 34 4.44 3.18 1.01
C LEU A 34 3.64 3.99 2.03
N ALA A 35 2.31 4.11 1.84
CA ALA A 35 1.43 4.80 2.77
C ALA A 35 1.42 4.13 4.16
N SER A 36 1.42 2.79 4.19
CA SER A 36 1.39 2.02 5.43
C SER A 36 2.69 2.18 6.24
N ILE A 37 3.85 2.17 5.59
CA ILE A 37 5.16 2.42 6.25
C ILE A 37 5.20 3.84 6.83
N ALA A 38 4.70 4.82 6.08
CA ALA A 38 4.63 6.22 6.51
C ALA A 38 3.74 6.40 7.75
N VAL A 39 2.54 5.78 7.76
CA VAL A 39 1.61 5.78 8.91
C VAL A 39 2.24 5.11 10.13
N CYS A 40 2.89 3.97 9.95
CA CYS A 40 3.52 3.24 11.04
C CYS A 40 4.64 4.08 11.68
N GLY A 41 5.49 4.72 10.87
CA GLY A 41 6.52 5.66 11.35
C GLY A 41 5.94 6.87 12.10
N TRP A 42 4.77 7.36 11.68
CA TRP A 42 4.08 8.48 12.33
C TRP A 42 3.52 8.07 13.69
N LEU A 43 2.79 6.94 13.79
CA LEU A 43 2.21 6.49 15.06
C LEU A 43 3.28 6.03 16.07
N LEU A 44 4.41 5.48 15.60
CA LEU A 44 5.57 5.21 16.45
C LEU A 44 6.12 6.50 17.08
N SER A 45 6.10 7.62 16.35
CA SER A 45 6.51 8.93 16.88
C SER A 45 5.55 9.49 17.94
N LEU A 46 4.29 9.04 17.95
CA LEU A 46 3.28 9.42 18.95
C LEU A 46 3.25 8.46 20.16
N GLY A 47 4.07 7.41 20.18
CA GLY A 47 4.12 6.42 21.26
C GLY A 47 2.97 5.39 21.24
N VAL A 48 2.16 5.36 20.19
CA VAL A 48 0.99 4.46 20.05
C VAL A 48 1.34 3.29 19.12
N SER A 49 2.37 2.54 19.48
CA SER A 49 2.97 1.49 18.64
C SER A 49 2.04 0.30 18.40
N PHE A 50 1.32 -0.14 19.43
CA PHE A 50 0.55 -1.38 19.39
C PHE A 50 -0.71 -1.25 18.51
N MET A 51 -1.50 -0.18 18.71
CA MET A 51 -2.69 0.06 17.89
C MET A 51 -2.33 0.37 16.43
N SER A 52 -1.18 1.01 16.19
CA SER A 52 -0.68 1.22 14.82
C SER A 52 -0.39 -0.08 14.09
N LEU A 53 0.26 -1.03 14.76
CA LEU A 53 0.63 -2.30 14.14
C LEU A 53 -0.59 -3.16 13.83
N VAL A 54 -1.63 -3.10 14.67
CA VAL A 54 -2.91 -3.79 14.40
C VAL A 54 -3.61 -3.19 13.20
N LEU A 55 -3.73 -1.85 13.13
CA LEU A 55 -4.31 -1.17 11.97
C LEU A 55 -3.52 -1.44 10.69
N PHE A 56 -2.18 -1.42 10.78
CA PHE A 56 -1.27 -1.73 9.68
C PHE A 56 -1.47 -3.16 9.18
N MET A 57 -1.52 -4.15 10.08
CA MET A 57 -1.69 -5.56 9.72
C MET A 57 -3.05 -5.84 9.09
N VAL A 58 -4.12 -5.22 9.58
CA VAL A 58 -5.46 -5.38 8.98
C VAL A 58 -5.55 -4.68 7.63
N TYR A 59 -4.95 -3.48 7.49
CA TYR A 59 -5.02 -2.71 6.25
C TYR A 59 -4.15 -3.31 5.14
N LEU A 60 -2.89 -3.66 5.44
CA LEU A 60 -2.01 -4.36 4.49
C LEU A 60 -2.46 -5.79 4.24
N GLY A 61 -2.83 -6.53 5.28
CA GLY A 61 -3.27 -7.91 5.13
C GLY A 61 -4.60 -8.04 4.38
N GLY A 62 -5.52 -7.09 4.58
CA GLY A 62 -6.81 -7.08 3.89
C GLY A 62 -6.71 -6.70 2.42
N MET A 63 -5.93 -5.66 2.09
CA MET A 63 -5.84 -5.19 0.71
C MET A 63 -4.92 -6.04 -0.18
N SER A 64 -3.81 -6.57 0.37
CA SER A 64 -2.89 -7.40 -0.43
C SER A 64 -3.49 -8.76 -0.82
N VAL A 65 -4.37 -9.34 0.00
CA VAL A 65 -5.04 -10.62 -0.31
C VAL A 65 -6.04 -10.45 -1.46
N ASP A 66 -6.86 -9.40 -1.41
CA ASP A 66 -7.83 -9.09 -2.46
C ASP A 66 -7.13 -8.73 -3.79
N TYR A 67 -5.96 -8.12 -3.68
CA TYR A 67 -5.10 -7.80 -4.81
C TYR A 67 -4.48 -9.04 -5.47
N VAL A 68 -3.94 -9.99 -4.69
CA VAL A 68 -3.43 -11.27 -5.22
C VAL A 68 -4.56 -12.10 -5.84
N TYR A 69 -5.76 -12.05 -5.26
CA TYR A 69 -6.95 -12.70 -5.82
C TYR A 69 -7.32 -12.09 -7.19
N SER A 70 -7.34 -10.76 -7.28
CA SER A 70 -7.61 -10.03 -8.53
C SER A 70 -6.53 -10.28 -9.59
N LEU A 71 -5.25 -10.30 -9.20
CA LEU A 71 -4.13 -10.71 -10.06
C LEU A 71 -4.31 -12.14 -10.58
N SER A 72 -4.78 -13.07 -9.74
CA SER A 72 -5.00 -14.46 -10.14
C SER A 72 -6.13 -14.56 -11.16
N LEU A 73 -7.24 -13.85 -10.95
CA LEU A 73 -8.35 -13.76 -11.90
C LEU A 73 -7.96 -13.12 -13.23
N VAL A 74 -7.05 -12.14 -13.23
CA VAL A 74 -6.52 -11.54 -14.47
C VAL A 74 -5.45 -12.43 -15.12
N ALA A 75 -4.71 -13.21 -14.35
CA ALA A 75 -3.67 -14.11 -14.86
C ALA A 75 -4.25 -15.33 -15.61
N ASP A 76 -5.43 -15.83 -15.24
CA ASP A 76 -6.10 -16.93 -15.95
C ASP A 76 -6.38 -16.64 -17.44
N PRO A 77 -6.96 -15.49 -17.83
CA PRO A 77 -7.08 -15.08 -19.23
C PRO A 77 -5.71 -14.71 -19.85
N PHE A 78 -4.74 -14.22 -19.07
CA PHE A 78 -3.42 -13.79 -19.57
C PHE A 78 -2.47 -14.96 -19.90
N ARG A 79 -2.50 -16.06 -19.11
CA ARG A 79 -1.76 -17.30 -19.39
C ARG A 79 -2.20 -17.97 -20.68
N ARG A 80 -3.47 -17.85 -21.09
CA ARG A 80 -3.93 -18.35 -22.40
C ARG A 80 -3.33 -17.61 -23.58
N LEU A 81 -2.90 -16.36 -23.39
CA LEU A 81 -2.38 -15.49 -24.46
C LEU A 81 -0.86 -15.23 -24.37
N GLY A 82 -0.16 -15.82 -23.39
CA GLY A 82 1.31 -15.74 -23.29
C GLY A 82 1.86 -14.37 -22.91
N GLY A 83 1.08 -13.50 -22.27
CA GLY A 83 1.54 -12.17 -21.86
C GLY A 83 2.28 -12.16 -20.51
N ILE A 84 3.18 -11.19 -20.32
CA ILE A 84 3.87 -10.86 -19.07
C ILE A 84 3.02 -9.87 -18.27
N GLY A 85 2.56 -10.25 -17.07
CA GLY A 85 1.61 -9.49 -16.24
C GLY A 85 2.26 -8.36 -15.44
N CYS A 86 2.83 -7.39 -16.15
CA CYS A 86 2.66 -5.93 -16.08
C CYS A 86 3.20 -5.47 -17.47
#